data_AF-A0A8J3VFH8-F1
#
_entry.id   AF-A0A8J3VFH8-F1
#
_cell.length_a   1.000
_cell.length_b   1.000
_cell.length_c   1.000
_cell.angle_alpha   90.00
_cell.angle_beta   90.00
_cell.angle_gamma   90.00
#
_symmetry.space_group_name_H-M   'P 1'
#
loop_
_entity.id
_entity.type
_entity.pdbx_description
1 polymer ?
#
loop_
_entity_poly.entity_id
_entity_poly.type
_entity_poly.pdbx_seq_one_letter_code
_entity_poly.pdbx_strand_id
1 'polypeptide(L)'
;MESDMDAPDGTTRTGGLRTVLRRIVFGAFACIAIVIVLLVGEAVLSAIGLSSDPHGYGMFAGILFAMILTPIAIALWLLYQAMRRRGK
;
A
#
# COMPACT_ATOMS: atom_id res chain seq x y z
N MET A 1 -48.55 21.12 6.59
CA MET A 1 -47.33 21.90 6.38
C MET A 1 -46.22 21.16 7.12
N GLU A 2 -45.75 20.06 6.53
CA GLU A 2 -44.65 20.07 5.55
C GLU A 2 -43.35 20.51 6.24
N SER A 3 -42.68 19.54 6.86
CA SER A 3 -41.27 19.65 7.24
C SER A 3 -40.62 18.28 7.03
N ASP A 4 -40.81 17.76 5.82
CA ASP A 4 -40.15 16.57 5.26
C ASP A 4 -39.23 17.02 4.11
N MET A 5 -38.27 17.92 4.40
CA MET A 5 -37.42 18.49 3.35
C MET A 5 -36.10 19.04 3.92
N ASP A 6 -35.20 18.16 4.37
CA ASP A 6 -33.74 18.34 4.23
C ASP A 6 -32.98 17.29 5.06
N ALA A 7 -32.55 16.19 4.44
CA ALA A 7 -31.21 15.60 4.65
C ALA A 7 -31.03 14.21 3.98
N PRO A 8 -30.71 14.17 2.69
CA PRO A 8 -29.86 13.09 2.15
C PRO A 8 -28.43 13.53 1.79
N ASP A 9 -28.10 14.82 1.90
CA ASP A 9 -26.88 15.42 1.34
C ASP A 9 -25.63 15.17 2.20
N GLY A 10 -25.81 15.09 3.52
CA GLY A 10 -24.72 14.97 4.49
C GLY A 10 -24.08 13.58 4.53
N THR A 11 -24.88 12.53 4.32
CA THR A 11 -24.42 11.13 4.39
C THR A 11 -23.54 10.76 3.20
N THR A 12 -23.87 11.24 2.00
CA THR A 12 -23.08 11.03 0.77
C THR A 12 -21.75 11.78 0.81
N ARG A 13 -21.73 13.05 1.27
CA ARG A 13 -20.50 13.84 1.40
C ARG A 13 -19.52 13.24 2.42
N THR A 14 -20.04 12.72 3.53
CA THR A 14 -19.24 12.07 4.59
C THR A 14 -18.67 10.73 4.12
N GLY A 15 -19.45 9.94 3.36
CA GLY A 15 -18.99 8.70 2.74
C GLY A 15 -17.89 8.92 1.68
N GLY A 16 -18.03 9.97 0.87
CA GLY A 16 -17.03 10.40 -0.10
C GLY A 16 -15.70 10.80 0.56
N LEU A 17 -15.76 11.64 1.60
CA LEU A 17 -14.58 12.10 2.32
C LEU A 17 -13.78 10.94 2.96
N ARG A 18 -14.49 9.99 3.59
CA ARG A 18 -13.87 8.76 4.14
C ARG A 18 -13.18 7.92 3.09
N THR A 19 -13.74 7.86 1.88
CA THR A 19 -13.17 7.10 0.77
C THR A 19 -11.88 7.74 0.26
N VAL A 20 -11.88 9.06 0.09
CA VAL A 20 -10.71 9.82 -0.33
C VAL A 20 -9.60 9.72 0.72
N LEU A 21 -9.92 9.91 2.00
CA LEU A 21 -8.96 9.77 3.09
C LEU A 21 -8.33 8.38 3.11
N ARG A 22 -9.13 7.33 2.93
CA ARG A 22 -8.63 5.95 2.88
C ARG A 22 -7.69 5.70 1.71
N ARG A 23 -7.94 6.31 0.55
CA ARG A 23 -7.04 6.22 -0.62
C ARG A 23 -5.73 6.97 -0.39
N ILE A 24 -5.79 8.16 0.20
CA ILE A 24 -4.60 8.97 0.51
C ILE A 24 -3.71 8.25 1.51
N VAL A 25 -4.28 7.77 2.61
CA VAL A 25 -3.54 7.00 3.63
C VAL A 25 -2.91 5.77 3.00
N PHE A 26 -3.61 5.11 2.08
CA PHE A 26 -3.07 3.94 1.42
C PHE A 26 -1.96 4.26 0.41
N GLY A 27 -2.10 5.34 -0.34
CA GLY A 27 -1.06 5.84 -1.23
C GLY A 27 0.20 6.23 -0.46
N ALA A 28 0.04 6.94 0.66
CA ALA A 28 1.14 7.29 1.56
C ALA A 28 1.81 6.05 2.15
N PHE A 29 1.04 5.07 2.60
CA PHE A 29 1.56 3.80 3.11
C PHE A 29 2.35 3.04 2.04
N ALA A 30 1.83 2.93 0.82
CA ALA A 30 2.52 2.30 -0.29
C ALA A 30 3.81 3.04 -0.67
N CYS A 31 3.78 4.37 -0.67
CA CYS A 31 4.96 5.20 -0.95
C CYS A 31 6.06 4.98 0.10
N ILE A 32 5.71 5.02 1.39
CA ILE A 32 6.65 4.74 2.48
C ILE A 32 7.21 3.33 2.37
N ALA A 33 6.36 2.34 2.08
CA ALA A 33 6.81 0.96 1.89
C ALA A 33 7.86 0.86 0.77
N ILE A 34 7.60 1.45 -0.40
CA ILE A 34 8.54 1.48 -1.53
C ILE A 34 9.87 2.13 -1.14
N VAL A 35 9.83 3.27 -0.43
CA VAL A 35 11.04 3.97 0.04
C VAL A 35 11.86 3.09 0.98
N ILE A 36 11.19 2.40 1.92
CA ILE A 36 11.85 1.45 2.82
C ILE A 36 12.47 0.30 2.02
N VAL A 37 11.76 -0.24 1.02
CA VAL A 37 12.29 -1.28 0.12
C VAL A 37 13.57 -0.85 -0.57
N LEU A 38 13.56 0.35 -1.15
CA LEU A 38 14.72 0.92 -1.82
C LEU A 38 15.90 1.09 -0.85
N LEU A 39 15.67 1.67 0.34
CA LEU A 39 16.72 1.89 1.32
C LEU A 39 17.34 0.59 1.84
N VAL A 40 16.52 -0.42 2.11
CA VAL A 40 17.01 -1.73 2.56
C VAL A 40 17.72 -2.45 1.42
N GLY A 41 17.19 -2.38 0.19
CA GLY A 41 17.85 -2.94 -0.99
C GLY A 41 19.23 -2.33 -1.22
N GLU A 42 19.35 -1.00 -1.16
CA GLU A 42 20.60 -0.27 -1.26
C GLU A 42 21.58 -0.65 -0.13
N ALA A 43 21.11 -0.72 1.12
CA ALA A 43 21.94 -1.13 2.25
C ALA A 43 22.45 -2.57 2.09
N VAL A 44 21.59 -3.47 1.61
CA VAL A 44 21.94 -4.88 1.33
C VAL A 44 22.93 -4.96 0.17
N LEU A 45 22.69 -4.25 -0.94
CA LEU A 45 23.60 -4.20 -2.09
C LEU A 45 24.96 -3.61 -1.71
N SER A 46 24.98 -2.57 -0.88
CA SER A 46 26.19 -1.96 -0.33
C SER A 46 26.95 -2.96 0.55
N ALA A 47 26.27 -3.68 1.44
CA ALA A 47 26.88 -4.70 2.28
C ALA A 47 27.40 -5.90 1.48
N ILE A 48 26.67 -6.36 0.46
CA ILE A 48 27.09 -7.45 -0.45
C ILE A 48 28.28 -7.01 -1.30
N GLY A 49 28.28 -5.77 -1.81
CA GLY A 49 29.41 -5.20 -2.54
C GLY A 49 30.69 -5.11 -1.69
N LEU A 50 30.55 -5.00 -0.36
CA LEU A 50 31.66 -5.00 0.59
C LEU A 50 32.13 -6.42 0.97
N SER A 51 31.28 -7.43 0.84
CA SER A 51 31.45 -8.79 1.37
C SER A 51 31.29 -9.84 0.26
N SER A 52 32.32 -10.03 -0.55
CA SER A 52 32.37 -11.03 -1.63
C SER A 52 32.54 -12.47 -1.09
N ASP A 53 31.52 -13.02 -0.43
CA ASP A 53 31.48 -14.42 0.04
C ASP A 53 30.25 -15.17 -0.54
N PRO A 54 30.39 -16.34 -1.19
CA PRO A 54 29.38 -16.88 -2.12
C PRO A 54 28.14 -17.53 -1.47
N HIS A 55 28.17 -17.85 -0.17
CA HIS A 55 27.17 -18.72 0.45
C HIS A 55 25.84 -18.03 0.82
N GLY A 56 25.77 -16.70 0.85
CA GLY A 56 24.61 -15.95 1.38
C GLY A 56 23.54 -15.54 0.35
N TYR A 57 23.81 -15.64 -0.96
CA TYR A 57 22.99 -15.02 -2.01
C TYR A 57 21.53 -15.51 -2.05
N GLY A 58 21.28 -16.79 -1.73
CA GLY A 58 19.93 -17.36 -1.78
C GLY A 58 18.95 -16.73 -0.79
N MET A 59 19.41 -16.39 0.42
CA MET A 59 18.58 -15.74 1.43
C MET A 59 18.33 -14.27 1.10
N PHE A 60 19.33 -13.55 0.58
CA PHE A 60 19.17 -12.15 0.17
C PHE A 60 18.20 -12.00 -1.00
N ALA A 61 18.28 -12.88 -2.01
CA ALA A 61 17.33 -12.88 -3.11
C ALA A 61 15.89 -13.13 -2.63
N GLY A 62 15.70 -14.04 -1.69
CA GLY A 62 14.38 -14.31 -1.08
C GLY A 62 13.82 -13.10 -0.32
N ILE A 63 14.67 -12.40 0.44
CA ILE A 63 14.27 -11.19 1.19
C ILE A 63 13.92 -10.05 0.24
N LEU A 64 14.76 -9.76 -0.77
CA LEU A 64 14.49 -8.76 -1.81
C LEU A 64 13.19 -9.07 -2.55
N PHE A 65 13.01 -10.33 -2.94
CA PHE A 65 11.80 -10.77 -3.62
C PHE A 65 10.55 -10.59 -2.76
N ALA A 66 10.58 -11.03 -1.50
CA ALA A 66 9.47 -10.84 -0.57
C ALA A 66 9.20 -9.36 -0.30
N MET A 67 10.25 -8.55 -0.22
CA MET A 67 10.17 -7.11 0.00
C MET A 67 9.47 -6.40 -1.17
N ILE A 68 9.70 -6.84 -2.40
CA ILE A 68 9.01 -6.35 -3.60
C ILE A 68 7.59 -6.94 -3.72
N LEU A 69 7.42 -8.22 -3.44
CA LEU A 69 6.14 -8.93 -3.63
C LEU A 69 5.08 -8.49 -2.61
N THR A 70 5.49 -8.18 -1.38
CA THR A 70 4.60 -7.75 -0.29
C THR A 70 3.80 -6.47 -0.61
N PRO A 71 4.42 -5.34 -1.03
CA PRO A 71 3.68 -4.13 -1.39
C PRO A 71 2.80 -4.36 -2.63
N ILE A 72 3.24 -5.19 -3.60
CA ILE A 72 2.42 -5.57 -4.75
C ILE A 72 1.15 -6.32 -4.31
N ALA A 73 1.30 -7.31 -3.44
CA ALA A 73 0.18 -8.09 -2.91
C ALA A 73 -0.80 -7.21 -2.11
N ILE A 74 -0.29 -6.30 -1.29
CA ILE A 74 -1.08 -5.34 -0.51
C ILE A 74 -1.83 -4.37 -1.45
N ALA A 75 -1.19 -3.88 -2.50
CA ALA A 75 -1.82 -3.03 -3.51
C ALA A 75 -2.95 -3.76 -4.25
N LEU A 76 -2.70 -4.99 -4.71
CA LEU A 76 -3.72 -5.82 -5.37
C LEU A 76 -4.89 -6.13 -4.44
N TRP A 77 -4.61 -6.48 -3.20
CA TRP A 77 -5.62 -6.77 -2.20
C TRP A 77 -6.56 -5.60 -1.96
N LEU A 78 -5.99 -4.39 -1.91
CA LEU A 78 -6.80 -3.19 -1.75
C LEU A 78 -7.55 -2.77 -2.99
N LEU A 79 -6.96 -2.96 -4.17
CA LEU A 79 -7.68 -2.81 -5.42
C LEU A 79 -8.90 -3.74 -5.44
N TYR A 80 -8.70 -5.01 -5.07
CA TYR A 80 -9.78 -5.99 -4.95
C TYR A 80 -10.86 -5.55 -3.95
N GLN A 81 -10.47 -5.08 -2.75
CA GLN A 81 -11.43 -4.56 -1.79
C GLN A 81 -12.19 -3.32 -2.29
N ALA A 82 -11.53 -2.42 -3.01
CA ALA A 82 -12.16 -1.24 -3.57
C ALA A 82 -13.21 -1.62 -4.62
N MET A 83 -12.88 -2.56 -5.52
CA MET A 83 -13.83 -3.09 -6.50
C MET A 83 -15.01 -3.79 -5.82
N ARG A 84 -14.74 -4.63 -4.82
CA ARG A 84 -15.79 -5.35 -4.08
C ARG A 84 -16.74 -4.42 -3.31
N ARG A 85 -16.25 -3.28 -2.83
CA ARG A 85 -17.08 -2.26 -2.15
C ARG A 85 -17.90 -1.40 -3.12
N ARG A 86 -17.60 -1.42 -4.42
CA ARG A 86 -18.34 -0.67 -5.44
C ARG A 86 -19.50 -1.47 -6.04
N GLY A 87 -19.47 -2.81 -5.91
CA GLY A 87 -20.52 -3.71 -6.40
C GLY A 87 -21.61 -4.05 -5.38
N LYS A 88 -21.71 -3.29 -4.28
CA LYS A 88 -22.67 -3.45 -3.20
C LYS A 88 -23.25 -2.10 -2.86
#